data_AF-A0A6S6YI65-F1
#
_entry.id   AF-A0A6S6YI65-F1
#
_cell.length_a   1.000
_cell.length_b   1.000
_cell.length_c   1.000
_cell.angle_alpha   90.00
_cell.angle_beta   90.00
_cell.angle_gamma   90.00
#
_symmetry.space_group_name_H-M   'P 1'
#
loop_
_entity.id
_entity.type
_entity.pdbx_description
1 polymer ?
#
loop_
_entity_poly.entity_id
_entity_poly.type
_entity_poly.pdbx_seq_one_letter_code
_entity_poly.pdbx_strand_id
1 'polypeptide(L)'
;MSASLRLLQFVLPAALAFSLNGCVPYPVYKTLQPSARATVQDPQSQPLADARVVLISSSYPYGRERSRQETQTAVNGVASFASQSEWRVESMMLHGSESYFWNWCVEKPGYETYETLHTVASRFDDNLVVRLQPGLSRSCDKP
;
A
#
# COMPACT_ATOMS: atom_id res chain seq x y z
N MET A 1 23.69 44.02 33.21
CA MET A 1 22.57 43.74 32.27
C MET A 1 23.04 43.18 30.91
N SER A 2 24.07 42.31 30.85
CA SER A 2 24.64 41.88 29.55
C SER A 2 24.54 40.37 29.25
N ALA A 3 24.38 39.51 30.26
CA ALA A 3 24.29 38.06 30.04
C ALA A 3 22.91 37.64 29.51
N SER A 4 21.83 38.23 30.04
CA SER A 4 20.45 37.93 29.66
C SER A 4 20.11 38.35 28.22
N LEU A 5 20.68 39.46 27.72
CA LEU A 5 20.50 39.90 26.33
C LEU A 5 21.19 38.96 25.33
N ARG A 6 22.40 38.48 25.67
CA ARG A 6 23.15 37.53 24.85
C ARG A 6 22.48 36.16 24.80
N LEU A 7 21.93 35.69 25.92
CA LEU A 7 21.15 34.45 25.94
C LEU A 7 19.92 34.57 25.03
N LEU A 8 19.20 35.71 25.09
CA LEU A 8 18.04 35.96 24.24
C LEU A 8 18.38 36.00 22.74
N GLN A 9 19.56 36.53 22.39
CA GLN A 9 20.05 36.61 21.01
C GLN A 9 20.36 35.24 20.39
N PHE A 10 20.69 34.22 21.18
CA PHE A 10 20.90 32.85 20.69
C PHE A 10 19.64 31.98 20.81
N VAL A 11 18.83 32.19 21.85
CA VAL A 11 17.60 31.40 22.10
C VAL A 11 16.49 31.74 21.11
N LEU A 12 16.31 33.02 20.75
CA LEU A 12 15.24 33.44 19.84
C LEU A 12 15.39 32.89 18.40
N PRO A 13 16.56 32.97 17.73
CA PRO A 13 16.73 32.36 16.41
C PRO A 13 16.69 30.83 16.46
N ALA A 14 17.18 30.22 17.54
CA ALA A 14 17.06 28.78 17.72
C ALA A 14 15.58 28.35 17.85
N ALA A 15 14.79 29.03 18.69
CA ALA A 15 13.36 28.76 18.83
C ALA A 15 12.58 28.99 17.52
N LEU A 16 12.94 30.02 16.75
CA LEU A 16 12.34 30.30 15.45
C LEU A 16 12.75 29.27 14.38
N ALA A 17 13.98 28.79 14.39
CA ALA A 17 14.43 27.70 13.52
C ALA A 17 13.72 26.38 13.88
N PHE A 18 13.49 26.12 15.17
CA PHE A 18 12.76 24.94 15.62
C PHE A 18 11.27 24.97 15.22
N SER A 19 10.62 26.13 15.28
CA SER A 19 9.21 26.26 14.89
C SER A 19 8.95 26.14 13.39
N LEU A 20 9.97 26.33 12.54
CA LEU A 20 9.86 26.14 11.09
C LEU A 20 9.83 24.67 10.64
N ASN A 21 10.28 23.71 11.48
CA ASN A 21 10.34 22.29 11.07
C ASN A 21 8.96 21.70 10.71
N GLY A 22 7.86 22.24 11.23
CA GLY A 22 6.51 21.80 10.86
C GLY A 22 6.11 22.12 9.42
N CYS A 23 6.79 23.08 8.78
CA CYS A 23 6.49 23.56 7.43
C CYS A 23 7.54 23.14 6.40
N VAL A 24 8.61 22.44 6.81
CA VAL A 24 9.67 22.02 5.88
C VAL A 24 9.28 20.67 5.28
N PRO A 25 8.96 20.62 3.98
CA PRO A 25 8.74 19.34 3.32
C PRO A 25 10.02 18.50 3.36
N TYR A 26 9.89 17.21 3.60
CA TYR A 26 11.01 16.28 3.66
C TYR A 26 10.84 15.16 2.63
N PRO A 27 11.95 14.73 1.97
CA PRO A 27 11.91 13.58 1.09
C PRO A 27 11.79 12.30 1.93
N VAL A 28 10.95 11.38 1.49
CA VAL A 28 10.81 10.05 2.06
C VAL A 28 10.70 9.02 0.94
N TYR A 29 11.39 7.91 1.08
CA TYR A 29 11.29 6.80 0.14
C TYR A 29 10.16 5.88 0.59
N LYS A 30 9.09 5.80 -0.21
CA LYS A 30 7.85 5.10 0.14
C LYS A 30 7.70 3.84 -0.69
N THR A 31 7.33 2.75 -0.01
CA THR A 31 6.81 1.54 -0.66
C THR A 31 5.36 1.78 -1.06
N LEU A 32 5.11 1.85 -2.36
CA LEU A 32 3.76 2.01 -2.92
C LEU A 32 3.06 0.67 -3.06
N GLN A 33 3.83 -0.39 -3.26
CA GLN A 33 3.39 -1.76 -3.35
C GLN A 33 4.54 -2.65 -2.87
N PRO A 34 4.31 -3.58 -1.94
CA PRO A 34 5.33 -4.52 -1.54
C PRO A 34 5.57 -5.56 -2.64
N SER A 35 6.69 -6.28 -2.56
CA SER A 35 6.78 -7.57 -3.23
C SER A 35 5.73 -8.49 -2.62
N ALA A 36 4.96 -9.18 -3.44
CA ALA A 36 3.88 -10.01 -2.95
C ALA A 36 3.65 -11.23 -3.83
N ARG A 37 3.06 -12.27 -3.26
CA ARG A 37 2.77 -13.53 -3.92
C ARG A 37 1.37 -14.00 -3.56
N ALA A 38 0.62 -14.44 -4.55
CA ALA A 38 -0.67 -15.11 -4.37
C ALA A 38 -0.59 -16.54 -4.91
N THR A 39 -0.99 -17.50 -4.09
CA THR A 39 -1.18 -18.91 -4.49
C THR A 39 -2.67 -19.18 -4.55
N VAL A 40 -3.18 -19.50 -5.74
CA VAL A 40 -4.60 -19.72 -6.01
C VAL A 40 -4.84 -21.21 -6.22
N GLN A 41 -5.80 -21.73 -5.47
CA GLN A 41 -6.15 -23.16 -5.47
C GLN A 41 -7.66 -23.36 -5.64
N ASP A 42 -8.03 -24.54 -6.12
CA ASP A 42 -9.42 -25.02 -6.17
C ASP A 42 -9.87 -25.61 -4.81
N PRO A 43 -11.14 -25.99 -4.64
CA PRO A 43 -11.64 -26.60 -3.39
C PRO A 43 -10.87 -27.86 -2.95
N GLN A 44 -10.29 -28.59 -3.90
CA GLN A 44 -9.50 -29.80 -3.73
C GLN A 44 -7.99 -29.51 -3.50
N SER A 45 -7.63 -28.24 -3.29
CA SER A 45 -6.25 -27.75 -3.09
C SER A 45 -5.33 -27.96 -4.28
N GLN A 46 -5.88 -28.14 -5.48
CA GLN A 46 -5.09 -28.17 -6.71
C GLN A 46 -4.80 -26.75 -7.18
N PRO A 47 -3.62 -26.50 -7.76
CA PRO A 47 -3.26 -25.19 -8.28
C PRO A 47 -4.19 -24.76 -9.43
N LEU A 48 -4.65 -23.52 -9.41
CA LEU A 48 -5.45 -22.93 -10.49
C LEU A 48 -4.59 -22.03 -11.37
N ALA A 49 -4.37 -22.47 -12.61
CA ALA A 49 -3.70 -21.68 -13.65
C ALA A 49 -4.65 -20.66 -14.30
N ASP A 50 -4.06 -19.60 -14.85
CA ASP A 50 -4.76 -18.52 -15.57
C ASP A 50 -5.91 -17.91 -14.76
N ALA A 51 -5.75 -17.84 -13.43
CA ALA A 51 -6.57 -16.98 -12.57
C ALA A 51 -5.97 -15.59 -12.63
N ARG A 52 -6.80 -14.58 -12.86
CA ARG A 52 -6.38 -13.19 -12.88
C ARG A 52 -6.27 -12.71 -11.44
N VAL A 53 -5.11 -12.19 -11.08
CA VAL A 53 -4.80 -11.66 -9.75
C VAL A 53 -4.47 -10.19 -9.90
N VAL A 54 -5.19 -9.35 -9.16
CA VAL A 54 -4.98 -7.90 -9.11
C VAL A 54 -4.53 -7.52 -7.71
N LEU A 55 -3.39 -6.83 -7.62
CA LEU A 55 -2.90 -6.19 -6.41
C LEU A 55 -3.20 -4.70 -6.51
N ILE A 56 -4.09 -4.24 -5.64
CA ILE A 56 -4.61 -2.86 -5.62
C ILE A 56 -3.92 -2.13 -4.47
N SER A 57 -3.33 -0.97 -4.75
CA SER A 57 -2.75 -0.08 -3.76
C SER A 57 -3.62 1.15 -3.60
N SER A 58 -3.93 1.50 -2.35
CA SER A 58 -4.69 2.68 -1.97
C SER A 58 -3.97 3.44 -0.87
N SER A 59 -4.29 4.71 -0.67
CA SER A 59 -3.61 5.55 0.32
C SER A 59 -4.58 6.32 1.21
N TYR A 60 -4.25 6.47 2.49
CA TYR A 60 -4.87 7.43 3.42
C TYR A 60 -3.92 8.63 3.58
N PRO A 61 -4.41 9.89 3.71
CA PRO A 61 -5.80 10.32 3.87
C PRO A 61 -6.57 10.56 2.58
N TYR A 62 -5.92 10.50 1.41
CA TYR A 62 -6.55 10.83 0.14
C TYR A 62 -7.58 9.78 -0.34
N GLY A 63 -7.61 8.60 0.28
CA GLY A 63 -8.67 7.59 0.24
C GLY A 63 -8.88 6.90 -1.11
N ARG A 64 -8.02 7.14 -2.10
CA ARG A 64 -8.19 6.66 -3.48
C ARG A 64 -7.20 5.55 -3.81
N GLU A 65 -7.60 4.71 -4.76
CA GLU A 65 -6.68 3.84 -5.47
C GLU A 65 -5.54 4.68 -6.07
N ARG A 66 -4.31 4.19 -5.88
CA ARG A 66 -3.07 4.80 -6.38
C ARG A 66 -2.49 4.01 -7.53
N SER A 67 -2.64 2.69 -7.50
CA SER A 67 -2.20 1.81 -8.57
C SER A 67 -2.91 0.47 -8.51
N ARG A 68 -3.02 -0.17 -9.66
CA ARG A 68 -3.32 -1.60 -9.77
C ARG A 68 -2.22 -2.29 -10.56
N GLN A 69 -1.80 -3.45 -10.09
CA GLN A 69 -1.02 -4.37 -10.90
C GLN A 69 -1.80 -5.64 -11.12
N GLU A 70 -1.67 -6.18 -12.31
CA GLU A 70 -2.34 -7.40 -12.73
C GLU A 70 -1.31 -8.40 -13.21
N THR A 71 -1.52 -9.66 -12.80
CA THR A 71 -0.84 -10.82 -13.38
C THR A 71 -1.80 -11.99 -13.43
N GLN A 72 -1.43 -13.02 -14.18
CA GLN A 72 -2.12 -14.30 -14.14
C GLN A 72 -1.30 -15.32 -13.34
N THR A 73 -1.99 -16.28 -12.73
CA THR A 73 -1.32 -17.41 -12.09
C THR A 73 -0.72 -18.34 -13.14
N ALA A 74 0.52 -18.77 -12.89
CA ALA A 74 1.16 -19.79 -13.71
C ALA A 74 0.55 -21.19 -13.46
N VAL A 75 1.07 -22.21 -14.15
CA VAL A 75 0.63 -23.62 -14.02
C VAL A 75 0.68 -24.18 -12.60
N ASN A 76 1.52 -23.59 -11.73
CA ASN A 76 1.62 -23.94 -10.31
C ASN A 76 0.65 -23.17 -9.41
N GLY A 77 -0.28 -22.39 -9.98
CA GLY A 77 -1.24 -21.58 -9.26
C GLY A 77 -0.66 -20.29 -8.65
N VAL A 78 0.57 -19.92 -9.00
CA VAL A 78 1.26 -18.78 -8.37
C VAL A 78 1.26 -17.55 -9.26
N ALA A 79 0.87 -16.42 -8.69
CA ALA A 79 1.02 -15.06 -9.20
C ALA A 79 2.04 -14.31 -8.33
N SER A 80 2.98 -13.58 -8.94
CA SER A 80 4.03 -12.83 -8.23
C SER A 80 4.09 -11.38 -8.67
N PHE A 81 4.31 -10.49 -7.71
CA PHE A 81 4.36 -9.05 -7.90
C PHE A 81 5.69 -8.51 -7.38
N ALA A 82 6.31 -7.63 -8.15
CA ALA A 82 7.51 -6.92 -7.71
C ALA A 82 7.15 -5.77 -6.77
N SER A 83 8.08 -5.43 -5.88
CA SER A 83 7.96 -4.21 -5.08
C SER A 83 8.04 -2.97 -5.97
N GLN A 84 7.23 -1.96 -5.66
CA GLN A 84 7.32 -0.62 -6.24
C GLN A 84 7.55 0.39 -5.13
N SER A 85 8.53 1.27 -5.35
CA SER A 85 8.90 2.29 -4.38
C SER A 85 9.37 3.56 -5.08
N GLU A 86 9.08 4.70 -4.50
CA GLU A 86 9.46 6.00 -5.07
C GLU A 86 9.77 7.03 -3.99
N TRP A 87 10.52 8.06 -4.38
CA TRP A 87 10.72 9.23 -3.54
C TRP A 87 9.47 10.12 -3.58
N ARG A 88 8.94 10.41 -2.41
CA ARG A 88 7.84 11.35 -2.18
C ARG A 88 8.30 12.49 -1.30
N VAL A 89 7.57 13.59 -1.35
CA VAL A 89 7.76 14.74 -0.48
C VAL A 89 6.58 14.78 0.48
N GLU A 90 6.85 14.70 1.77
CA GLU A 90 5.86 14.75 2.85
C GLU A 90 6.08 15.96 3.75
N SER A 91 5.09 16.25 4.59
CA SER A 91 5.11 17.34 5.57
C SER A 91 4.59 16.84 6.91
N MET A 92 5.03 17.49 7.99
CA MET A 92 4.52 17.23 9.34
C MET A 92 3.15 17.88 9.60
N MET A 93 2.59 18.60 8.62
CA MET A 93 1.23 19.11 8.68
C MET A 93 0.21 17.96 8.75
N LEU A 94 -0.99 18.26 9.26
CA LEU A 94 -2.10 17.31 9.24
C LEU A 94 -2.34 16.86 7.79
N HIS A 95 -2.41 15.54 7.57
CA HIS A 95 -2.52 14.92 6.24
C HIS A 95 -1.32 15.14 5.31
N GLY A 96 -0.21 15.68 5.80
CA GLY A 96 1.02 15.89 5.02
C GLY A 96 1.81 14.60 4.72
N SER A 97 1.36 13.45 5.22
CA SER A 97 1.94 12.14 4.92
C SER A 97 0.89 11.17 4.38
N GLU A 98 1.33 10.32 3.44
CA GLU A 98 0.51 9.25 2.86
C GLU A 98 0.89 7.91 3.50
N SER A 99 -0.14 7.16 3.90
CA SER A 99 -0.03 5.77 4.33
C SER A 99 -0.68 4.87 3.29
N TYR A 100 0.10 3.94 2.73
CA TYR A 100 -0.38 3.01 1.71
C TYR A 100 -0.95 1.74 2.37
N PHE A 101 -1.97 1.15 1.74
CA PHE A 101 -2.56 -0.12 2.10
C PHE A 101 -2.98 -0.87 0.84
N TRP A 102 -3.05 -2.19 0.92
CA TRP A 102 -3.14 -3.05 -0.25
C TRP A 102 -4.27 -4.04 -0.15
N ASN A 103 -4.81 -4.41 -1.30
CA ASN A 103 -5.92 -5.34 -1.44
C ASN A 103 -5.66 -6.33 -2.58
N TRP A 104 -6.12 -7.55 -2.37
CA TRP A 104 -6.20 -8.59 -3.37
C TRP A 104 -7.57 -8.60 -4.02
N CYS A 105 -7.59 -8.79 -5.35
CA CYS A 105 -8.74 -9.30 -6.08
C CYS A 105 -8.30 -10.46 -6.94
N VAL A 106 -8.99 -11.60 -6.84
CA VAL A 106 -8.69 -12.81 -7.60
C VAL A 106 -9.95 -13.28 -8.29
N GLU A 107 -9.89 -13.41 -9.61
CA GLU A 107 -11.00 -13.90 -10.42
C GLU A 107 -10.58 -15.05 -11.35
N LYS A 108 -11.49 -16.00 -11.52
CA LYS A 108 -11.36 -17.11 -12.46
C LYS A 108 -12.77 -17.52 -12.90
N PRO A 109 -13.06 -17.61 -14.21
CA PRO A 109 -14.34 -18.14 -14.68
C PRO A 109 -14.67 -19.50 -14.06
N GLY A 110 -15.90 -19.64 -13.57
CA GLY A 110 -16.36 -20.84 -12.83
C GLY A 110 -16.15 -20.79 -11.32
N TYR A 111 -15.48 -19.76 -10.80
CA TYR A 111 -15.21 -19.58 -9.38
C TYR A 111 -15.75 -18.24 -8.88
N GLU A 112 -16.14 -18.19 -7.61
CA GLU A 112 -16.49 -16.96 -6.91
C GLU A 112 -15.24 -16.07 -6.74
N THR A 113 -15.37 -14.78 -7.09
CA THR A 113 -14.27 -13.81 -6.93
C THR A 113 -13.91 -13.63 -5.47
N TYR A 114 -12.62 -13.71 -5.17
CA TYR A 114 -12.08 -13.39 -3.86
C TYR A 114 -11.59 -11.94 -3.84
N GLU A 115 -12.03 -11.15 -2.86
CA GLU A 115 -11.65 -9.75 -2.69
C GLU A 115 -11.30 -9.51 -1.21
N THR A 116 -10.24 -8.75 -0.93
CA THR A 116 -9.95 -8.23 0.41
C THR A 116 -10.24 -6.74 0.47
N LEU A 117 -10.62 -6.25 1.66
CA LEU A 117 -10.83 -4.82 1.94
C LEU A 117 -10.10 -4.42 3.22
N HIS A 118 -8.80 -4.22 3.09
CA HIS A 118 -7.92 -3.71 4.12
C HIS A 118 -7.98 -2.18 4.16
N THR A 119 -7.93 -1.64 5.37
CA THR A 119 -7.91 -0.19 5.63
C THR A 119 -6.55 0.31 6.14
N VAL A 120 -5.62 -0.62 6.40
CA VAL A 120 -4.27 -0.34 6.94
C VAL A 120 -3.27 -1.37 6.42
N ALA A 121 -2.01 -0.94 6.25
CA ALA A 121 -0.89 -1.77 5.78
C ALA A 121 -0.67 -3.05 6.60
N SER A 122 -0.80 -2.98 7.93
CA SER A 122 -0.46 -4.08 8.84
C SER A 122 -1.37 -5.30 8.75
N ARG A 123 -2.50 -5.18 8.04
CA ARG A 123 -3.44 -6.30 7.82
C ARG A 123 -3.24 -6.99 6.49
N PHE A 124 -2.38 -6.47 5.63
CA PHE A 124 -2.11 -7.05 4.32
C PHE A 124 -1.24 -8.31 4.48
N ASP A 125 -1.68 -9.40 3.85
CA ASP A 125 -0.90 -10.63 3.71
C ASP A 125 -0.20 -10.61 2.35
N ASP A 126 1.13 -10.46 2.36
CA ASP A 126 1.96 -10.43 1.16
C ASP A 126 2.25 -11.83 0.59
N ASN A 127 1.83 -12.90 1.27
CA ASN A 127 1.97 -14.30 0.87
C ASN A 127 0.60 -15.00 0.87
N LEU A 128 -0.38 -14.41 0.20
CA LEU A 128 -1.75 -14.90 0.11
C LEU A 128 -1.80 -16.36 -0.38
N VAL A 129 -2.53 -17.20 0.34
CA VAL A 129 -3.02 -18.50 -0.16
C VAL A 129 -4.53 -18.45 -0.16
N VAL A 130 -5.13 -18.49 -1.35
CA VAL A 130 -6.58 -18.45 -1.52
C VAL A 130 -7.09 -19.73 -2.15
N ARG A 131 -8.15 -20.28 -1.55
CA ARG A 131 -8.90 -21.40 -2.10
C ARG A 131 -10.23 -20.91 -2.65
N LEU A 132 -10.33 -20.80 -3.96
CA LEU A 132 -11.54 -20.31 -4.62
C LEU A 132 -12.66 -21.36 -4.53
N GLN A 133 -13.88 -20.89 -4.27
CA GLN A 133 -15.08 -21.73 -4.29
C GLN A 133 -15.76 -21.65 -5.66
N PRO A 134 -16.46 -22.69 -6.12
CA PRO A 134 -17.26 -22.60 -7.34
C PRO A 134 -18.35 -21.54 -7.20
N GLY A 135 -18.54 -20.70 -8.22
CA GLY A 135 -19.51 -19.61 -8.11
C GLY A 135 -19.43 -18.58 -9.22
N LEU A 136 -20.02 -17.41 -8.96
CA LEU A 136 -20.07 -16.30 -9.91
C LEU A 136 -18.77 -15.50 -9.88
N SER A 137 -18.04 -15.55 -10.99
CA SER A 137 -16.87 -14.68 -11.21
C SER A 137 -17.35 -13.26 -11.56
N ARG A 138 -17.06 -12.32 -10.66
CA ARG A 138 -17.26 -10.88 -10.84
C ARG A 138 -15.93 -10.22 -11.21
N SER A 139 -16.00 -9.24 -12.13
CA SER A 139 -14.84 -8.48 -12.58
C SER A 139 -14.11 -7.78 -11.42
N CYS A 140 -12.78 -7.92 -11.39
CA CYS A 140 -11.86 -7.16 -10.54
C CYS A 140 -11.69 -5.69 -10.97
N ASP A 141 -12.42 -5.19 -11.97
CA ASP A 141 -12.27 -3.83 -12.52
C ASP A 141 -13.14 -2.78 -11.82
N LYS A 142 -13.76 -3.11 -10.68
CA LYS A 142 -14.51 -2.12 -9.90
C LYS A 142 -13.57 -1.03 -9.37
N PRO A 143 -13.91 0.27 -9.53
CA PRO A 143 -13.14 1.40 -9.01
C PRO A 143 -13.32 1.62 -7.51
#